data_AF-A0A1B6GF88-F1
#
_entry.id   AF-A0A1B6GF88-F1
#
_cell.length_a   1.000
_cell.length_b   1.000
_cell.length_c   1.000
_cell.angle_alpha   90.00
_cell.angle_beta   90.00
_cell.angle_gamma   90.00
#
_symmetry.space_group_name_H-M   'P 1'
#
loop_
_entity.id
_entity.type
_entity.pdbx_description
1 polymer ?
#
loop_
_entity_poly.entity_id
_entity_poly.type
_entity_poly.pdbx_seq_one_letter_code
_entity_poly.pdbx_strand_id
1 'polypeptide(L)'
;LRLLGQPASQEIGDEIIKIYVKALMGKGEAEQVAYYTATLPGDDQVTLYAQFLQDIQHLALRKSALDAAEAVNLPVEAITQRVVENIRNEESAERMLPLELSGEVTEEDRRKISALEWVVLYPSQRAEAIWQTNALIRTFLALGKIQAARLAFNQIPPDSVSEVMSQYQVDDETASVYSAFLPAKVNAAIQEYFSHKAYLDAQEGFADWFDDYHHARPSEPPTPGPGATFTERVAHDHRLAAYHKELDRWRAAMEHQTKCVKKQLYNVLFMPDKGWLANSDSDNEDELRTHQMEALRTLCIPKIVLLLHTVLHSTGQYKEAIQLAEIVVDEQRLIYKVYTKQQMGELLSKIRESSLASLTQDKDPWGHPLES
;
A
#
# COMPACT_ATOMS: atom_id res chain seq x y z
N LEU A 1 25.41 21.27 41.02
CA LEU A 1 24.66 20.44 41.99
C LEU A 1 24.71 18.94 41.61
N ARG A 2 24.35 18.55 40.37
CA ARG A 2 24.55 17.16 39.88
C ARG A 2 25.99 16.67 39.88
N LEU A 3 26.91 17.49 39.34
CA LEU A 3 28.35 17.23 39.37
C LEU A 3 28.94 17.17 40.79
N LEU A 4 28.16 17.58 41.80
CA LEU A 4 28.54 17.57 43.22
C LEU A 4 27.95 16.37 43.98
N GLY A 5 27.27 15.43 43.30
CA GLY A 5 26.90 14.11 43.84
C GLY A 5 25.70 14.08 44.81
N GLN A 6 24.83 15.09 44.84
CA GLN A 6 23.66 15.09 45.73
C GLN A 6 22.43 14.39 45.09
N PRO A 7 21.93 13.27 45.66
CA PRO A 7 20.86 12.45 45.05
C PRO A 7 19.48 13.13 45.06
N ALA A 8 19.14 13.88 46.12
CA ALA A 8 17.88 14.64 46.19
C ALA A 8 17.77 15.78 45.15
N SER A 9 18.87 16.11 44.46
CA SER A 9 18.93 17.12 43.40
C SER A 9 18.82 16.50 41.99
N GLN A 10 18.74 15.18 41.86
CA GLN A 10 18.67 14.52 40.56
C GLN A 10 17.28 14.67 39.95
N GLU A 11 16.20 14.21 40.59
CA GLU A 11 14.84 14.29 40.03
C GLU A 11 14.41 15.74 39.71
N ILE A 12 14.62 16.68 40.66
CA ILE A 12 14.34 18.10 40.44
C ILE A 12 15.22 18.67 39.32
N GLY A 13 16.47 18.21 39.23
CA GLY A 13 17.39 18.60 38.16
C GLY A 13 16.96 18.08 36.79
N ASP A 14 16.39 16.87 36.71
CA ASP A 14 15.89 16.30 35.45
C ASP A 14 14.68 17.12 35.01
N GLU A 15 13.76 17.44 35.92
CA GLU A 15 12.58 18.23 35.59
C GLU A 15 12.94 19.64 35.10
N ILE A 16 13.93 20.30 35.72
CA ILE A 16 14.43 21.59 35.26
C ILE A 16 15.05 21.47 33.85
N ILE A 17 15.85 20.42 33.61
CA ILE A 17 16.46 20.20 32.30
C ILE A 17 15.39 19.88 31.25
N LYS A 18 14.35 19.09 31.58
CA LYS A 18 13.21 18.82 30.68
C LYS A 18 12.50 20.11 30.27
N ILE A 19 12.19 20.99 31.23
CA ILE A 19 11.56 22.29 30.95
C ILE A 19 12.47 23.15 30.09
N TYR A 20 13.77 23.17 30.38
CA TYR A 20 14.74 23.93 29.61
C TYR A 20 14.90 23.42 28.18
N VAL A 21 14.98 22.09 27.99
CA VAL A 21 15.00 21.45 26.67
C VAL A 21 13.75 21.81 25.88
N LYS A 22 12.55 21.76 26.48
CA LYS A 22 11.30 22.20 25.84
C LYS A 22 11.33 23.68 25.41
N ALA A 23 11.95 24.54 26.20
CA ALA A 23 12.13 25.95 25.83
C ALA A 23 13.14 26.13 24.68
N LEU A 24 14.19 25.30 24.62
CA LEU A 24 15.18 25.30 23.53
C LEU A 24 14.61 24.75 22.23
N MET A 25 13.71 23.77 22.28
CA MET A 25 13.01 23.25 21.09
C MET A 25 12.32 24.37 20.33
N GLY A 26 11.65 25.28 21.03
CA GLY A 26 11.00 26.46 20.43
C GLY A 26 11.95 27.46 19.77
N LYS A 27 13.26 27.38 20.04
CA LYS A 27 14.30 28.21 19.40
C LYS A 27 14.96 27.53 18.19
N GLY A 28 14.78 26.22 18.01
CA GLY A 28 15.31 25.46 16.87
C GLY A 28 16.82 25.16 16.92
N GLU A 29 17.48 25.29 18.07
CA GLU A 29 18.94 25.08 18.20
C GLU A 29 19.28 23.60 18.45
N ALA A 30 19.41 22.80 17.38
CA ALA A 30 19.55 21.34 17.46
C ALA A 30 20.74 20.85 18.31
N GLU A 31 21.91 21.48 18.22
CA GLU A 31 23.11 21.11 18.99
C GLU A 31 22.89 21.23 20.50
N GLN A 32 22.24 22.32 20.94
CA GLN A 32 21.97 22.53 22.35
C GLN A 32 20.88 21.58 22.85
N VAL A 33 19.81 21.39 22.06
CA VAL A 33 18.75 20.44 22.40
C VAL A 33 19.36 19.04 22.58
N ALA A 34 20.25 18.60 21.68
CA ALA A 34 20.92 17.31 21.78
C ALA A 34 21.78 17.22 23.04
N TYR A 35 22.63 18.22 23.31
CA TYR A 35 23.54 18.24 24.46
C TYR A 35 22.81 18.14 25.79
N TYR A 36 21.76 18.96 26.01
CA TYR A 36 21.02 18.93 27.27
C TYR A 36 20.17 17.66 27.40
N THR A 37 19.61 17.17 26.30
CA THR A 37 18.81 15.93 26.30
C THR A 37 19.68 14.73 26.71
N ALA A 38 20.92 14.64 26.23
CA ALA A 38 21.84 13.55 26.58
C ALA A 38 22.16 13.44 28.09
N THR A 39 21.87 14.48 28.88
CA THR A 39 22.07 14.46 30.34
C THR A 39 20.89 13.88 31.13
N LEU A 40 19.79 13.56 30.47
CA LEU A 40 18.57 12.99 31.05
C LEU A 40 18.61 11.44 31.04
N PRO A 41 17.71 10.76 31.77
CA PRO A 41 17.54 9.30 31.67
C PRO A 41 17.15 8.84 30.26
N GLY A 42 17.48 7.59 29.90
CA GLY A 42 17.33 7.06 28.52
C GLY A 42 15.93 7.18 27.94
N ASP A 43 14.87 6.92 28.71
CA ASP A 43 13.48 7.03 28.21
C ASP A 43 13.09 8.48 27.93
N ASP A 44 13.58 9.41 28.74
CA ASP A 44 13.37 10.84 28.56
C ASP A 44 14.16 11.38 27.36
N GLN A 45 15.37 10.84 27.11
CA GLN A 45 16.17 11.17 25.95
C GLN A 45 15.41 10.88 24.65
N VAL A 46 14.89 9.66 24.53
CA VAL A 46 14.14 9.23 23.35
C VAL A 46 12.86 10.05 23.19
N THR A 47 12.11 10.21 24.28
CA THR A 47 10.80 10.89 24.24
C THR A 47 10.93 12.36 23.90
N LEU A 48 11.84 13.09 24.56
CA LEU A 48 12.03 14.52 24.31
C LEU A 48 12.66 14.77 22.96
N TYR A 49 13.75 14.08 22.60
CA TYR A 49 14.37 14.34 21.31
C TYR A 49 13.44 13.98 20.14
N ALA A 50 12.63 12.93 20.28
CA ALA A 50 11.60 12.63 19.30
C ALA A 50 10.51 13.72 19.22
N GLN A 51 10.15 14.38 20.31
CA GLN A 51 9.27 15.56 20.28
C GLN A 51 9.89 16.71 19.50
N PHE A 52 11.17 16.99 19.69
CA PHE A 52 11.89 18.02 18.92
C PHE A 52 11.87 17.74 17.42
N LEU A 53 12.21 16.50 17.02
CA LEU A 53 12.31 16.14 15.60
C LEU A 53 10.96 16.14 14.86
N GLN A 54 9.84 15.97 15.56
CA GLN A 54 8.49 16.01 14.96
C GLN A 54 8.13 17.35 14.31
N ASP A 55 8.71 18.44 14.82
CA ASP A 55 8.46 19.79 14.32
C ASP A 55 9.36 20.14 13.11
N ILE A 56 10.36 19.30 12.81
CA ILE A 56 11.31 19.53 11.72
C ILE A 56 10.78 18.98 10.40
N GLN A 57 10.32 19.89 9.54
CA GLN A 57 9.81 19.53 8.20
C GLN A 57 10.90 19.44 7.12
N HIS A 58 11.95 20.28 7.20
CA HIS A 58 12.96 20.36 6.14
C HIS A 58 14.04 19.28 6.26
N LEU A 59 14.24 18.48 5.20
CA LEU A 59 15.21 17.37 5.15
C LEU A 59 16.64 17.75 5.55
N ALA A 60 17.12 18.93 5.14
CA ALA A 60 18.47 19.38 5.49
C ALA A 60 18.63 19.58 7.02
N LEU A 61 17.58 20.10 7.67
CA LEU A 61 17.55 20.26 9.12
C LEU A 61 17.41 18.93 9.84
N ARG A 62 16.70 17.96 9.24
CA ARG A 62 16.61 16.59 9.78
C ARG A 62 17.98 15.95 9.94
N LYS A 63 18.80 15.99 8.87
CA LYS A 63 20.17 15.46 8.90
C LYS A 63 21.04 16.16 9.93
N SER A 64 21.06 17.49 9.91
CA SER A 64 21.84 18.27 10.89
C SER A 64 21.43 17.99 12.34
N ALA A 65 20.14 17.79 12.62
CA ALA A 65 19.66 17.45 13.96
C ALA A 65 20.05 16.02 14.36
N LEU A 66 20.11 15.08 13.43
CA LEU A 66 20.59 13.73 13.71
C LEU A 66 22.11 13.70 13.91
N ASP A 67 22.88 14.42 13.10
CA ASP A 67 24.34 14.57 13.27
C ASP A 67 24.67 15.13 14.68
N ALA A 68 23.88 16.11 15.14
CA ALA A 68 24.00 16.65 16.49
C ALA A 68 23.68 15.61 17.58
N ALA A 69 22.71 14.73 17.35
CA ALA A 69 22.35 13.65 18.27
C ALA A 69 23.44 12.56 18.34
N GLU A 70 24.02 12.20 17.20
CA GLU A 70 25.13 11.25 17.10
C GLU A 70 26.38 11.78 17.83
N ALA A 71 26.68 13.07 17.67
CA ALA A 71 27.84 13.71 18.32
C ALA A 71 27.82 13.61 19.85
N VAL A 72 26.63 13.52 20.45
CA VAL A 72 26.43 13.39 21.91
C VAL A 72 26.05 11.96 22.33
N ASN A 73 26.10 10.99 21.41
CA ASN A 73 25.74 9.57 21.63
C ASN A 73 24.29 9.34 22.10
N LEU A 74 23.33 10.12 21.59
CA LEU A 74 21.92 9.81 21.80
C LEU A 74 21.54 8.53 21.03
N PRO A 75 20.54 7.74 21.50
CA PRO A 75 20.10 6.53 20.84
C PRO A 75 19.25 6.84 19.59
N VAL A 76 19.93 7.18 18.50
CA VAL A 76 19.29 7.70 17.28
C VAL A 76 18.26 6.74 16.69
N GLU A 77 18.54 5.44 16.67
CA GLU A 77 17.59 4.46 16.11
C GLU A 77 16.26 4.41 16.89
N ALA A 78 16.33 4.45 18.22
CA ALA A 78 15.13 4.48 19.07
C ALA A 78 14.37 5.82 18.93
N ILE A 79 15.11 6.92 18.77
CA ILE A 79 14.56 8.25 18.53
C ILE A 79 13.81 8.29 17.19
N THR A 80 14.43 7.90 16.08
CA THR A 80 13.80 7.96 14.75
C THR A 80 12.56 7.08 14.68
N GLN A 81 12.61 5.87 15.26
CA GLN A 81 11.44 5.00 15.40
C GLN A 81 10.31 5.73 16.16
N ARG A 82 10.62 6.33 17.31
CA ARG A 82 9.62 7.03 18.13
C ARG A 82 9.03 8.25 17.40
N VAL A 83 9.81 8.98 16.62
CA VAL A 83 9.32 10.11 15.81
C VAL A 83 8.24 9.63 14.84
N VAL A 84 8.51 8.55 14.11
CA VAL A 84 7.57 7.99 13.14
C VAL A 84 6.30 7.49 13.82
N GLU A 85 6.43 6.79 14.94
CA GLU A 85 5.29 6.32 15.73
C GLU A 85 4.41 7.47 16.21
N ASN A 86 5.01 8.55 16.73
CA ASN A 86 4.28 9.72 17.20
C ASN A 86 3.51 10.41 16.07
N ILE A 87 4.15 10.67 14.92
CA ILE A 87 3.50 11.32 13.76
C ILE A 87 2.39 10.43 13.19
N ARG A 88 2.62 9.11 13.12
CA ARG A 88 1.61 8.16 12.63
C ARG A 88 0.39 8.10 13.54
N ASN A 89 0.61 8.06 14.86
CA ASN A 89 -0.42 7.93 15.87
C ASN A 89 -1.09 9.28 16.24
N GLU A 90 -0.61 10.40 15.71
CA GLU A 90 -1.23 11.72 15.86
C GLU A 90 -2.70 11.62 15.38
N GLU A 91 -3.63 11.83 16.32
CA GLU A 91 -5.06 11.77 16.04
C GLU A 91 -5.44 12.97 15.17
N SER A 92 -5.92 12.67 13.96
CA SER A 92 -6.47 13.70 13.08
C SER A 92 -7.79 14.22 13.64
N ALA A 93 -7.92 15.54 13.70
CA ALA A 93 -9.20 16.20 13.97
C ALA A 93 -10.27 15.85 12.90
N GLU A 94 -9.87 15.36 11.73
CA GLU A 94 -10.77 14.95 10.64
C GLU A 94 -11.62 13.70 10.98
N ARG A 95 -11.21 12.89 11.98
CA ARG A 95 -12.00 11.72 12.42
C ARG A 95 -13.34 12.11 13.08
N MET A 96 -13.55 13.39 13.42
CA MET A 96 -14.75 13.87 14.10
C MET A 96 -15.89 14.30 13.17
N LEU A 97 -15.64 14.40 11.86
CA LEU A 97 -16.67 14.76 10.87
C LEU A 97 -17.07 13.52 10.06
N PRO A 98 -18.35 13.39 9.66
CA PRO A 98 -18.76 12.30 8.77
C PRO A 98 -17.95 12.45 7.47
N LEU A 99 -16.98 11.56 7.28
CA LEU A 99 -16.04 11.61 6.17
C LEU A 99 -16.80 11.65 4.85
N GLU A 100 -16.68 12.75 4.12
CA GLU A 100 -16.57 12.63 2.68
C GLU A 100 -15.37 11.70 2.45
N LEU A 101 -15.62 10.52 1.88
CA LEU A 101 -14.60 9.59 1.41
C LEU A 101 -13.86 10.22 0.23
N SER A 102 -13.11 11.30 0.48
CA SER A 102 -12.18 11.86 -0.48
C SER A 102 -10.96 10.95 -0.50
N GLY A 103 -10.76 10.28 -1.63
CA GLY A 103 -9.54 9.49 -1.90
C GLY A 103 -8.31 10.37 -2.15
N GLU A 104 -8.43 11.69 -1.99
CA GLU A 104 -7.34 12.65 -2.17
C GLU A 104 -6.29 12.54 -1.06
N VAL A 105 -5.06 12.87 -1.44
CA VAL A 105 -3.92 12.88 -0.52
C VAL A 105 -3.87 14.25 0.16
N THR A 106 -4.17 14.26 1.46
CA THR A 106 -4.14 15.47 2.30
C THR A 106 -2.71 15.84 2.70
N GLU A 107 -2.51 17.07 3.18
CA GLU A 107 -1.22 17.49 3.74
C GLU A 107 -0.84 16.71 5.00
N GLU A 108 -1.83 16.25 5.77
CA GLU A 108 -1.58 15.35 6.91
C GLU A 108 -1.05 13.99 6.43
N ASP A 109 -1.64 13.43 5.37
CA ASP A 109 -1.14 12.18 4.77
C ASP A 109 0.31 12.38 4.28
N ARG A 110 0.61 13.51 3.62
CA ARG A 110 1.98 13.83 3.19
C ARG A 110 2.94 13.96 4.36
N ARG A 111 2.52 14.56 5.48
CA ARG A 111 3.34 14.65 6.70
C ARG A 111 3.66 13.26 7.24
N LYS A 112 2.67 12.38 7.34
CA LYS A 112 2.82 10.99 7.79
C LYS A 112 3.72 10.17 6.86
N ILE A 113 3.58 10.35 5.55
CA ILE A 113 4.45 9.72 4.54
C ILE A 113 5.89 10.22 4.69
N SER A 114 6.10 11.54 4.80
CA SER A 114 7.42 12.13 4.95
C SER A 114 8.14 11.69 6.23
N ALA A 115 7.40 11.26 7.26
CA ALA A 115 7.98 10.76 8.49
C ALA A 115 8.77 9.47 8.27
N LEU A 116 8.38 8.63 7.30
CA LEU A 116 9.11 7.40 6.99
C LEU A 116 10.58 7.67 6.62
N GLU A 117 10.91 8.85 6.10
CA GLU A 117 12.29 9.25 5.80
C GLU A 117 13.21 9.19 7.03
N TRP A 118 12.69 9.40 8.25
CA TRP A 118 13.49 9.33 9.49
C TRP A 118 14.12 7.95 9.71
N VAL A 119 13.36 6.88 9.42
CA VAL A 119 13.83 5.49 9.57
C VAL A 119 14.48 4.97 8.29
N VAL A 120 14.16 5.53 7.13
CA VAL A 120 14.80 5.17 5.84
C VAL A 120 16.23 5.71 5.74
N LEU A 121 16.57 6.79 6.46
CA LEU A 121 17.90 7.40 6.43
C LEU A 121 19.01 6.42 6.87
N TYR A 122 18.69 5.48 7.77
CA TYR A 122 19.63 4.51 8.31
C TYR A 122 19.41 3.12 7.70
N PRO A 123 20.40 2.58 6.96
CA PRO A 123 20.30 1.22 6.41
C PRO A 123 20.02 0.15 7.48
N SER A 124 20.60 0.29 8.69
CA SER A 124 20.36 -0.62 9.82
C SER A 124 18.89 -0.69 10.25
N GLN A 125 18.10 0.34 9.96
CA GLN A 125 16.69 0.44 10.35
C GLN A 125 15.72 0.00 9.24
N ARG A 126 16.20 -0.57 8.12
CA ARG A 126 15.34 -1.00 6.99
C ARG A 126 14.18 -1.89 7.40
N ALA A 127 14.40 -2.83 8.31
CA ALA A 127 13.34 -3.70 8.82
C ALA A 127 12.24 -2.90 9.54
N GLU A 128 12.62 -1.88 10.31
CA GLU A 128 11.68 -0.99 10.98
C GLU A 128 10.99 -0.05 9.99
N ALA A 129 11.70 0.43 8.96
CA ALA A 129 11.11 1.24 7.88
C ALA A 129 10.00 0.48 7.16
N ILE A 130 10.21 -0.80 6.84
CA ILE A 130 9.19 -1.69 6.27
C ILE A 130 8.01 -1.84 7.25
N TRP A 131 8.28 -2.10 8.53
CA TRP A 131 7.25 -2.27 9.56
C TRP A 131 6.36 -1.02 9.71
N GLN A 132 6.95 0.16 9.80
CA GLN A 132 6.25 1.44 9.92
C GLN A 132 5.45 1.77 8.65
N THR A 133 6.01 1.49 7.48
CA THR A 133 5.34 1.68 6.19
C THR A 133 4.11 0.79 6.06
N ASN A 134 4.22 -0.48 6.43
CA ASN A 134 3.08 -1.40 6.43
C ASN A 134 1.95 -0.90 7.32
N ALA A 135 2.26 -0.43 8.52
CA ALA A 135 1.26 0.13 9.44
C ALA A 135 0.56 1.38 8.87
N LEU A 136 1.31 2.25 8.19
CA LEU A 136 0.74 3.42 7.53
C LEU A 136 -0.13 3.03 6.33
N ILE A 137 0.31 2.07 5.51
CA ILE A 137 -0.47 1.52 4.40
C ILE A 137 -1.77 0.88 4.91
N ARG A 138 -1.74 0.10 6.01
CA ARG A 138 -2.97 -0.47 6.59
C ARG A 138 -4.01 0.62 6.90
N THR A 139 -3.55 1.75 7.45
CA THR A 139 -4.41 2.90 7.77
C THR A 139 -4.98 3.54 6.50
N PHE A 140 -4.14 3.80 5.48
CA PHE A 140 -4.60 4.40 4.23
C PHE A 140 -5.55 3.50 3.44
N LEU A 141 -5.30 2.19 3.40
CA LEU A 141 -6.19 1.23 2.75
C LEU A 141 -7.55 1.15 3.45
N ALA A 142 -7.58 1.18 4.79
CA ALA A 142 -8.83 1.21 5.55
C ALA A 142 -9.66 2.48 5.28
N LEU A 143 -8.99 3.60 4.99
CA LEU A 143 -9.62 4.87 4.60
C LEU A 143 -9.92 4.98 3.09
N GLY A 144 -9.56 3.98 2.28
CA GLY A 144 -9.73 4.01 0.82
C GLY A 144 -8.74 4.93 0.07
N LYS A 145 -7.72 5.47 0.75
CA LYS A 145 -6.72 6.38 0.16
C LYS A 145 -5.60 5.60 -0.56
N ILE A 146 -5.93 5.00 -1.70
CA ILE A 146 -4.99 4.15 -2.46
C ILE A 146 -3.75 4.92 -2.92
N GLN A 147 -3.90 6.18 -3.33
CA GLN A 147 -2.77 7.01 -3.77
C GLN A 147 -1.81 7.33 -2.62
N ALA A 148 -2.32 7.62 -1.42
CA ALA A 148 -1.49 7.82 -0.24
C ALA A 148 -0.73 6.54 0.15
N ALA A 149 -1.39 5.37 0.06
CA ALA A 149 -0.75 4.08 0.27
C ALA A 149 0.38 3.81 -0.74
N ARG A 150 0.19 4.15 -2.02
CA ARG A 150 1.23 4.02 -3.04
C ARG A 150 2.40 4.97 -2.78
N LEU A 151 2.14 6.21 -2.40
CA LEU A 151 3.20 7.17 -2.05
C LEU A 151 3.99 6.70 -0.83
N ALA A 152 3.34 6.16 0.20
CA ALA A 152 4.01 5.56 1.36
C ALA A 152 4.88 4.36 0.95
N PHE A 153 4.35 3.46 0.11
CA PHE A 153 5.10 2.32 -0.39
C PHE A 153 6.37 2.74 -1.14
N ASN A 154 6.29 3.78 -1.96
CA ASN A 154 7.42 4.29 -2.74
C ASN A 154 8.48 5.02 -1.90
N GLN A 155 8.22 5.35 -0.63
CA GLN A 155 9.25 5.87 0.29
C GLN A 155 10.29 4.83 0.69
N ILE A 156 9.98 3.55 0.50
CA ILE A 156 10.87 2.44 0.83
C ILE A 156 11.70 2.11 -0.41
N PRO A 157 13.04 2.32 -0.38
CA PRO A 157 13.85 2.01 -1.55
C PRO A 157 13.76 0.52 -1.94
N PRO A 158 13.82 0.19 -3.25
CA PRO A 158 13.44 -1.12 -3.76
C PRO A 158 14.34 -2.27 -3.31
N ASP A 159 15.57 -1.96 -2.93
CA ASP A 159 16.58 -2.87 -2.37
C ASP A 159 16.38 -3.17 -0.87
N SER A 160 15.36 -2.58 -0.22
CA SER A 160 15.12 -2.75 1.23
C SER A 160 15.10 -4.19 1.69
N VAL A 161 14.36 -5.04 0.98
CA VAL A 161 14.18 -6.43 1.40
C VAL A 161 15.53 -7.17 1.28
N SER A 162 16.26 -6.95 0.19
CA SER A 162 17.60 -7.52 0.00
C SER A 162 18.59 -7.04 1.06
N GLU A 163 18.55 -5.75 1.41
CA GLU A 163 19.38 -5.16 2.46
C GLU A 163 19.06 -5.81 3.83
N VAL A 164 17.78 -5.96 4.17
CA VAL A 164 17.37 -6.67 5.40
C VAL A 164 17.87 -8.12 5.39
N MET A 165 17.68 -8.85 4.29
CA MET A 165 18.17 -10.24 4.19
C MET A 165 19.69 -10.32 4.39
N SER A 166 20.45 -9.39 3.81
CA SER A 166 21.91 -9.31 3.97
C SER A 166 22.32 -9.05 5.42
N GLN A 167 21.61 -8.16 6.13
CA GLN A 167 21.86 -7.87 7.54
C GLN A 167 21.69 -9.10 8.45
N TYR A 168 20.81 -10.02 8.09
CA TYR A 168 20.61 -11.29 8.79
C TYR A 168 21.44 -12.45 8.21
N GLN A 169 22.40 -12.17 7.32
CA GLN A 169 23.29 -13.16 6.69
C GLN A 169 22.54 -14.28 5.94
N VAL A 170 21.47 -13.90 5.24
CA VAL A 170 20.67 -14.82 4.44
C VAL A 170 21.15 -14.78 2.98
N ASP A 171 21.80 -15.85 2.50
CA ASP A 171 22.29 -15.96 1.11
C ASP A 171 21.17 -16.25 0.09
N ASP A 172 21.22 -15.59 -1.07
CA ASP A 172 20.18 -15.49 -2.13
C ASP A 172 19.78 -16.82 -2.81
N GLU A 173 20.64 -17.84 -2.76
CA GLU A 173 20.43 -19.11 -3.50
C GLU A 173 19.35 -20.04 -2.89
N THR A 174 18.83 -19.73 -1.70
CA THR A 174 17.87 -20.60 -0.98
C THR A 174 16.56 -19.93 -0.54
N ALA A 175 16.16 -18.88 -1.27
CA ALA A 175 14.80 -18.43 -1.63
C ALA A 175 13.59 -18.67 -0.68
N SER A 176 13.38 -19.96 -0.47
CA SER A 176 12.11 -20.62 -0.15
C SER A 176 12.10 -21.17 1.28
N VAL A 177 13.26 -21.23 1.94
CA VAL A 177 13.44 -21.80 3.30
C VAL A 177 13.53 -20.69 4.37
N TYR A 178 13.28 -19.43 4.02
CA TYR A 178 13.66 -18.25 4.80
C TYR A 178 12.80 -17.86 6.01
N SER A 179 11.75 -18.61 6.37
CA SER A 179 11.00 -18.29 7.59
C SER A 179 11.76 -18.64 8.88
N ALA A 180 12.78 -19.51 8.82
CA ALA A 180 13.42 -20.05 10.02
C ALA A 180 14.54 -19.19 10.62
N PHE A 181 15.16 -18.30 9.83
CA PHE A 181 16.34 -17.53 10.25
C PHE A 181 16.04 -16.06 10.57
N LEU A 182 14.89 -15.54 10.12
CA LEU A 182 14.48 -14.18 10.41
C LEU A 182 13.71 -14.11 11.74
N PRO A 183 13.88 -13.02 12.53
CA PRO A 183 12.97 -12.76 13.63
C PRO A 183 11.52 -12.69 13.13
N ALA A 184 10.57 -13.23 13.91
CA ALA A 184 9.17 -13.31 13.53
C ALA A 184 8.58 -11.97 13.07
N LYS A 185 8.90 -10.87 13.78
CA LYS A 185 8.49 -9.50 13.42
C LYS A 185 8.98 -9.10 12.02
N VAL A 186 10.24 -9.40 11.70
CA VAL A 186 10.86 -9.03 10.41
C VAL A 186 10.26 -9.85 9.27
N ASN A 187 10.10 -11.16 9.46
CA ASN A 187 9.46 -12.01 8.47
C ASN A 187 8.01 -11.56 8.21
N ALA A 188 7.23 -11.27 9.27
CA ALA A 188 5.88 -10.74 9.16
C ALA A 188 5.83 -9.41 8.40
N ALA A 189 6.79 -8.50 8.66
CA ALA A 189 6.91 -7.23 7.95
C ALA A 189 7.15 -7.43 6.44
N ILE A 190 8.06 -8.32 6.07
CA ILE A 190 8.40 -8.59 4.67
C ILE A 190 7.22 -9.22 3.92
N GLN A 191 6.55 -10.19 4.53
CA GLN A 191 5.38 -10.85 3.94
C GLN A 191 4.22 -9.87 3.74
N GLU A 192 3.98 -9.02 4.74
CA GLU A 192 2.97 -7.98 4.67
C GLU A 192 3.31 -6.94 3.60
N TYR A 193 4.59 -6.56 3.46
CA TYR A 193 5.06 -5.64 2.42
C TYR A 193 4.78 -6.18 1.01
N PHE A 194 5.07 -7.46 0.76
CA PHE A 194 4.73 -8.09 -0.52
C PHE A 194 3.22 -8.20 -0.76
N SER A 195 2.44 -8.43 0.30
CA SER A 195 0.98 -8.43 0.23
C SER A 195 0.45 -7.05 -0.18
N HIS A 196 0.93 -5.98 0.45
CA HIS A 196 0.57 -4.60 0.09
C HIS A 196 1.00 -4.27 -1.35
N LYS A 197 2.22 -4.66 -1.75
CA LYS A 197 2.70 -4.50 -3.13
C LYS A 197 1.74 -5.16 -4.14
N ALA A 198 1.40 -6.43 -3.93
CA ALA A 198 0.51 -7.17 -4.82
C ALA A 198 -0.86 -6.48 -4.96
N TYR A 199 -1.41 -6.00 -3.84
CA TYR A 199 -2.70 -5.30 -3.85
C TYR A 199 -2.64 -3.96 -4.58
N LEU A 200 -1.64 -3.13 -4.29
CA LEU A 200 -1.48 -1.81 -4.93
C LEU A 200 -1.25 -1.95 -6.44
N ASP A 201 -0.39 -2.90 -6.85
CA ASP A 201 -0.11 -3.17 -8.26
C ASP A 201 -1.38 -3.64 -9.01
N ALA A 202 -2.25 -4.41 -8.35
CA ALA A 202 -3.52 -4.85 -8.91
C ALA A 202 -4.55 -3.71 -9.02
N GLN A 203 -4.58 -2.78 -8.06
CA GLN A 203 -5.46 -1.60 -8.12
C GLN A 203 -5.02 -0.66 -9.25
N GLU A 204 -3.72 -0.38 -9.36
CA GLU A 204 -3.16 0.49 -10.39
C GLU A 204 -3.32 -0.13 -11.78
N GLY A 205 -2.96 -1.41 -11.94
CA GLY A 205 -3.14 -2.12 -13.20
C GLY A 205 -4.60 -2.20 -13.65
N PHE A 206 -5.56 -2.26 -12.71
CA PHE A 206 -6.98 -2.15 -13.05
C PHE A 206 -7.37 -0.73 -13.44
N ALA A 207 -6.92 0.29 -12.73
CA ALA A 207 -7.22 1.68 -13.04
C ALA A 207 -6.74 2.06 -14.46
N ASP A 208 -5.50 1.70 -14.79
CA ASP A 208 -4.92 1.92 -16.11
C ASP A 208 -5.69 1.17 -17.20
N TRP A 209 -5.97 -0.13 -16.97
CA TRP A 209 -6.77 -0.94 -17.91
C TRP A 209 -8.18 -0.36 -18.11
N PHE A 210 -8.81 0.11 -17.04
CA PHE A 210 -10.18 0.64 -17.08
C PHE A 210 -10.24 1.94 -17.90
N ASP A 211 -9.27 2.83 -17.69
CA ASP A 211 -9.16 4.08 -18.46
C ASP A 211 -8.93 3.80 -19.95
N ASP A 212 -7.98 2.93 -20.27
CA ASP A 212 -7.68 2.56 -21.66
C ASP A 212 -8.85 1.84 -22.35
N TYR A 213 -9.58 0.98 -21.62
CA TYR A 213 -10.73 0.26 -22.16
C TYR A 213 -11.88 1.20 -22.54
N HIS A 214 -12.13 2.25 -21.73
CA HIS A 214 -13.24 3.17 -21.93
C HIS A 214 -12.91 4.38 -22.82
N HIS A 215 -11.67 4.88 -22.76
CA HIS A 215 -11.31 6.15 -23.40
C HIS A 215 -10.32 6.02 -24.57
N ALA A 216 -9.53 4.94 -24.64
CA ALA A 216 -8.52 4.80 -25.68
C ALA A 216 -9.01 4.09 -26.97
N ARG A 217 -10.27 3.66 -27.01
CA ARG A 217 -10.83 2.97 -28.19
C ARG A 217 -10.96 3.95 -29.37
N PRO A 218 -10.36 3.65 -30.55
CA PRO A 218 -10.47 4.52 -31.71
C PRO A 218 -11.92 4.72 -32.16
N SER A 219 -12.26 5.94 -32.58
CA SER A 219 -13.58 6.31 -33.09
C SER A 219 -13.65 6.12 -34.61
N GLU A 220 -14.76 5.56 -35.08
CA GLU A 220 -15.00 5.39 -36.52
C GLU A 220 -15.08 6.75 -37.23
N PRO A 221 -14.42 6.93 -38.39
CA PRO A 221 -14.50 8.18 -39.13
C PRO A 221 -15.92 8.44 -39.65
N PRO A 222 -16.39 9.70 -39.66
CA PRO A 222 -17.74 10.02 -40.10
C PRO A 222 -17.94 9.68 -41.58
N THR A 223 -19.09 9.07 -41.88
CA THR A 223 -19.45 8.69 -43.24
C THR A 223 -19.68 9.94 -44.11
N PRO A 224 -19.15 9.98 -45.35
CA PRO A 224 -19.37 11.11 -46.24
C PRO A 224 -20.84 11.21 -46.63
N GLY A 225 -21.37 12.43 -46.72
CA GLY A 225 -22.75 12.66 -47.14
C GLY A 225 -23.02 12.25 -48.60
N PRO A 226 -24.30 12.15 -49.02
CA PRO A 226 -24.69 11.67 -50.36
C PRO A 226 -24.17 12.52 -51.53
N GLY A 227 -23.71 13.76 -51.27
CA GLY A 227 -23.08 14.65 -52.25
C GLY A 227 -21.55 14.65 -52.26
N ALA A 228 -20.89 13.73 -51.54
CA ALA A 228 -19.44 13.78 -51.36
C ALA A 228 -18.64 13.62 -52.67
N THR A 229 -17.65 14.48 -52.85
CA THR A 229 -16.78 14.53 -54.02
C THR A 229 -15.87 13.28 -54.11
N PHE A 230 -15.33 12.99 -55.28
CA PHE A 230 -14.41 11.86 -55.47
C PHE A 230 -13.21 11.93 -54.51
N THR A 231 -12.63 13.12 -54.32
CA THR A 231 -11.53 13.35 -53.39
C THR A 231 -11.93 13.13 -51.93
N GLU A 232 -13.14 13.49 -51.53
CA GLU A 232 -13.65 13.24 -50.18
C GLU A 232 -13.87 11.76 -49.90
N ARG A 233 -14.31 10.99 -50.92
CA ARG A 233 -14.44 9.53 -50.83
C ARG A 233 -13.07 8.86 -50.69
N VAL A 234 -12.10 9.24 -51.50
CA VAL A 234 -10.73 8.71 -51.39
C VAL A 234 -10.10 9.09 -50.02
N ALA A 235 -10.30 10.31 -49.54
CA ALA A 235 -9.84 10.73 -48.22
C ALA A 235 -10.55 9.99 -47.07
N HIS A 236 -11.83 9.63 -47.25
CA HIS A 236 -12.54 8.75 -46.32
C HIS A 236 -11.95 7.35 -46.32
N ASP A 237 -11.68 6.75 -47.48
CA ASP A 237 -11.10 5.41 -47.57
C ASP A 237 -9.72 5.33 -46.90
N HIS A 238 -8.89 6.36 -47.06
CA HIS A 238 -7.62 6.47 -46.33
C HIS A 238 -7.82 6.60 -44.81
N ARG A 239 -8.79 7.41 -44.35
CA ARG A 239 -9.12 7.55 -42.93
C ARG A 239 -9.64 6.23 -42.35
N LEU A 240 -10.46 5.51 -43.10
CA LEU A 240 -11.02 4.22 -42.70
C LEU A 240 -9.94 3.13 -42.62
N ALA A 241 -9.00 3.11 -43.57
CA ALA A 241 -7.83 2.23 -43.50
C ALA A 241 -6.92 2.55 -42.30
N ALA A 242 -6.69 3.84 -42.00
CA ALA A 242 -5.94 4.26 -40.83
C ALA A 242 -6.64 3.87 -39.52
N TYR A 243 -7.96 4.08 -39.45
CA TYR A 243 -8.81 3.67 -38.33
C TYR A 243 -8.73 2.16 -38.06
N HIS A 244 -8.87 1.32 -39.09
CA HIS A 244 -8.76 -0.14 -38.90
C HIS A 244 -7.39 -0.56 -38.35
N LYS A 245 -6.31 0.04 -38.87
CA LYS A 245 -4.95 -0.22 -38.38
C LYS A 245 -4.78 0.18 -36.91
N GLU A 246 -5.32 1.34 -36.52
CA GLU A 246 -5.26 1.82 -35.14
C GLU A 246 -6.12 0.96 -34.21
N LEU A 247 -7.30 0.54 -34.67
CA LEU A 247 -8.21 -0.33 -33.95
C LEU A 247 -7.62 -1.72 -33.71
N ASP A 248 -6.91 -2.30 -34.68
CA ASP A 248 -6.20 -3.57 -34.50
C ASP A 248 -5.04 -3.44 -33.50
N ARG A 249 -4.29 -2.31 -33.55
CA ARG A 249 -3.24 -2.01 -32.57
C ARG A 249 -3.83 -1.89 -31.16
N TRP A 250 -4.93 -1.15 -31.01
CA TRP A 250 -5.62 -0.99 -29.74
C TRP A 250 -6.13 -2.35 -29.21
N ARG A 251 -6.74 -3.19 -30.05
CA ARG A 251 -7.18 -4.54 -29.68
C ARG A 251 -6.03 -5.40 -29.15
N ALA A 252 -4.90 -5.41 -29.84
CA ALA A 252 -3.72 -6.18 -29.42
C ALA A 252 -3.15 -5.67 -28.08
N ALA A 253 -3.11 -4.34 -27.89
CA ALA A 253 -2.72 -3.74 -26.61
C ALA A 253 -3.69 -4.11 -25.48
N MET A 254 -5.00 -4.05 -25.73
CA MET A 254 -6.03 -4.43 -24.74
C MET A 254 -5.97 -5.89 -24.37
N GLU A 255 -5.71 -6.80 -25.31
CA GLU A 255 -5.54 -8.22 -25.00
C GLU A 255 -4.34 -8.43 -24.06
N HIS A 256 -3.22 -7.75 -24.32
CA HIS A 256 -2.04 -7.82 -23.47
C HIS A 256 -2.31 -7.25 -22.07
N GLN A 257 -2.85 -6.03 -21.99
CA GLN A 257 -3.16 -5.40 -20.71
C GLN A 257 -4.18 -6.20 -19.90
N THR A 258 -5.22 -6.75 -20.54
CA THR A 258 -6.21 -7.63 -19.91
C THR A 258 -5.53 -8.83 -19.26
N LYS A 259 -4.56 -9.46 -19.94
CA LYS A 259 -3.78 -10.57 -19.36
C LYS A 259 -2.95 -10.12 -18.16
N CYS A 260 -2.32 -8.94 -18.23
CA CYS A 260 -1.51 -8.37 -17.16
C CYS A 260 -2.35 -8.06 -15.91
N VAL A 261 -3.45 -7.30 -16.05
CA VAL A 261 -4.33 -6.97 -14.92
C VAL A 261 -4.97 -8.22 -14.31
N LYS A 262 -5.38 -9.17 -15.14
CA LYS A 262 -5.92 -10.45 -14.67
C LYS A 262 -4.90 -11.19 -13.81
N LYS A 263 -3.65 -11.27 -14.26
CA LYS A 263 -2.56 -11.88 -13.49
C LYS A 263 -2.34 -11.15 -12.15
N GLN A 264 -2.33 -9.82 -12.15
CA GLN A 264 -2.14 -9.04 -10.92
C GLN A 264 -3.28 -9.26 -9.92
N LEU A 265 -4.54 -9.25 -10.38
CA LEU A 265 -5.71 -9.51 -9.54
C LEU A 265 -5.70 -10.94 -8.98
N TYR A 266 -5.35 -11.93 -9.81
CA TYR A 266 -5.20 -13.31 -9.35
C TYR A 266 -4.05 -13.47 -8.35
N ASN A 267 -2.93 -12.78 -8.52
CA ASN A 267 -1.81 -12.86 -7.58
C ASN A 267 -2.25 -12.50 -6.16
N VAL A 268 -3.16 -11.53 -5.99
CA VAL A 268 -3.72 -11.18 -4.67
C VAL A 268 -4.55 -12.34 -4.09
N LEU A 269 -5.42 -12.96 -4.90
CA LEU A 269 -6.28 -14.07 -4.45
C LEU A 269 -5.49 -15.36 -4.20
N PHE A 270 -4.45 -15.60 -4.97
CA PHE A 270 -3.62 -16.80 -4.97
C PHE A 270 -2.28 -16.63 -4.26
N MET A 271 -2.14 -15.62 -3.40
CA MET A 271 -0.94 -15.45 -2.56
C MET A 271 -0.58 -16.77 -1.85
N PRO A 272 0.72 -17.10 -1.71
CA PRO A 272 1.18 -18.31 -1.02
C PRO A 272 0.68 -18.44 0.43
N ASP A 273 0.97 -19.59 1.04
CA ASP A 273 0.61 -19.92 2.42
C ASP A 273 -0.90 -19.81 2.70
N LYS A 274 -1.28 -19.03 3.72
CA LYS A 274 -2.68 -18.82 4.13
C LYS A 274 -3.42 -17.76 3.29
N GLY A 275 -2.73 -17.15 2.33
CA GLY A 275 -3.26 -16.10 1.46
C GLY A 275 -2.98 -14.67 1.94
N TRP A 276 -3.54 -13.69 1.21
CA TRP A 276 -3.24 -12.27 1.37
C TRP A 276 -3.56 -11.74 2.78
N LEU A 277 -2.55 -11.21 3.48
CA LEU A 277 -2.66 -10.72 4.87
C LEU A 277 -3.23 -11.76 5.88
N ALA A 278 -3.05 -13.06 5.62
CA ALA A 278 -3.52 -14.14 6.50
C ALA A 278 -2.45 -14.65 7.48
N ASN A 279 -1.32 -13.95 7.60
CA ASN A 279 -0.21 -14.37 8.45
C ASN A 279 -0.49 -13.99 9.90
N SER A 280 -0.87 -14.97 10.71
CA SER A 280 -1.21 -14.80 12.13
C SER A 280 -0.58 -15.88 13.04
N ASP A 281 0.53 -16.50 12.64
CA ASP A 281 1.09 -17.66 13.37
C ASP A 281 2.11 -17.28 14.44
N SER A 282 2.14 -16.02 14.88
CA SER A 282 2.97 -15.60 16.00
C SER A 282 2.12 -15.49 17.26
N ASP A 283 2.36 -16.34 18.25
CA ASP A 283 1.70 -16.34 19.57
C ASP A 283 1.89 -15.02 20.36
N ASN A 284 2.68 -14.07 19.84
CA ASN A 284 2.97 -12.74 20.39
C ASN A 284 2.59 -11.59 19.42
N GLU A 285 1.57 -11.75 18.57
CA GLU A 285 1.15 -10.66 17.69
C GLU A 285 0.42 -9.52 18.44
N ASP A 286 0.70 -8.30 18.00
CA ASP A 286 -0.05 -7.09 18.35
C ASP A 286 -1.52 -7.25 17.91
N GLU A 287 -2.43 -7.38 18.88
CA GLU A 287 -3.87 -7.57 18.63
C GLU A 287 -4.42 -6.52 17.65
N LEU A 288 -3.97 -5.26 17.75
CA LEU A 288 -4.42 -4.19 16.87
C LEU A 288 -4.05 -4.49 15.41
N ARG A 289 -2.84 -4.98 15.18
CA ARG A 289 -2.39 -5.35 13.83
C ARG A 289 -3.22 -6.48 13.26
N THR A 290 -3.51 -7.52 14.04
CA THR A 290 -4.34 -8.65 13.59
C THR A 290 -5.74 -8.20 13.20
N HIS A 291 -6.40 -7.38 14.04
CA HIS A 291 -7.72 -6.81 13.73
C HIS A 291 -7.69 -5.93 12.46
N GLN A 292 -6.63 -5.13 12.27
CA GLN A 292 -6.46 -4.32 11.05
C GLN A 292 -6.35 -5.20 9.80
N MET A 293 -5.57 -6.28 9.84
CA MET A 293 -5.42 -7.20 8.70
C MET A 293 -6.72 -7.92 8.36
N GLU A 294 -7.47 -8.38 9.35
CA GLU A 294 -8.79 -9.00 9.15
C GLU A 294 -9.79 -8.02 8.52
N ALA A 295 -9.85 -6.78 9.03
CA ALA A 295 -10.70 -5.73 8.46
C ALA A 295 -10.33 -5.42 7.00
N LEU A 296 -9.04 -5.33 6.69
CA LEU A 296 -8.56 -5.13 5.32
C LEU A 296 -8.94 -6.30 4.42
N ARG A 297 -8.86 -7.55 4.89
CA ARG A 297 -9.30 -8.71 4.11
C ARG A 297 -10.78 -8.62 3.73
N THR A 298 -11.65 -8.23 4.66
CA THR A 298 -13.09 -8.04 4.41
C THR A 298 -13.39 -6.87 3.46
N LEU A 299 -12.52 -5.86 3.41
CA LEU A 299 -12.68 -4.72 2.48
C LEU A 299 -12.10 -5.03 1.08
N CYS A 300 -10.85 -5.50 1.04
CA CYS A 300 -10.03 -5.55 -0.15
C CYS A 300 -10.28 -6.80 -1.00
N ILE A 301 -10.48 -7.98 -0.39
CA ILE A 301 -10.66 -9.22 -1.16
C ILE A 301 -11.96 -9.21 -1.96
N PRO A 302 -13.14 -8.87 -1.40
CA PRO A 302 -14.36 -8.77 -2.18
C PRO A 302 -14.24 -7.76 -3.32
N LYS A 303 -13.58 -6.61 -3.07
CA LYS A 303 -13.29 -5.62 -4.11
C LYS A 303 -12.46 -6.22 -5.25
N ILE A 304 -11.37 -6.93 -4.96
CA ILE A 304 -10.51 -7.56 -5.98
C ILE A 304 -11.28 -8.57 -6.82
N VAL A 305 -12.14 -9.40 -6.20
CA VAL A 305 -12.98 -10.35 -6.94
C VAL A 305 -13.97 -9.63 -7.87
N LEU A 306 -14.57 -8.52 -7.43
CA LEU A 306 -15.46 -7.71 -8.28
C LEU A 306 -14.73 -7.02 -9.42
N LEU A 307 -13.51 -6.50 -9.18
CA LEU A 307 -12.67 -5.93 -10.23
C LEU A 307 -12.30 -7.00 -11.27
N LEU A 308 -11.92 -8.20 -10.82
CA LEU A 308 -11.63 -9.33 -11.70
C LEU A 308 -12.85 -9.77 -12.49
N HIS A 309 -14.02 -9.87 -11.85
CA HIS A 309 -15.28 -10.12 -12.55
C HIS A 309 -15.53 -9.08 -13.64
N THR A 310 -15.31 -7.79 -13.35
CA THR A 310 -15.50 -6.69 -14.31
C THR A 310 -14.58 -6.84 -15.51
N VAL A 311 -13.29 -7.15 -15.31
CA VAL A 311 -12.35 -7.42 -16.41
C VAL A 311 -12.82 -8.61 -17.26
N LEU A 312 -13.19 -9.73 -16.63
CA LEU A 312 -13.58 -10.96 -17.33
C LEU A 312 -14.89 -10.78 -18.10
N HIS A 313 -15.88 -10.12 -17.49
CA HIS A 313 -17.17 -9.85 -18.11
C HIS A 313 -17.03 -8.90 -19.30
N SER A 314 -16.36 -7.76 -19.13
CA SER A 314 -16.18 -6.76 -20.19
C SER A 314 -15.37 -7.27 -21.39
N THR A 315 -14.55 -8.29 -21.19
CA THR A 315 -13.77 -8.94 -22.26
C THR A 315 -14.39 -10.23 -22.80
N GLY A 316 -15.63 -10.55 -22.39
CA GLY A 316 -16.38 -11.71 -22.89
C GLY A 316 -15.89 -13.06 -22.37
N GLN A 317 -15.02 -13.08 -21.36
CA GLN A 317 -14.52 -14.29 -20.69
C GLN A 317 -15.54 -14.80 -19.65
N TYR A 318 -16.79 -15.00 -20.06
CA TYR A 318 -17.91 -15.31 -19.14
C TYR A 318 -17.75 -16.60 -18.36
N LYS A 319 -17.18 -17.65 -18.98
CA LYS A 319 -16.90 -18.93 -18.30
C LYS A 319 -16.00 -18.72 -17.09
N GLU A 320 -14.91 -17.99 -17.27
CA GLU A 320 -13.96 -17.69 -16.19
C GLU A 320 -14.59 -16.76 -15.14
N ALA A 321 -15.45 -15.81 -15.56
CA ALA A 321 -16.19 -14.95 -14.64
C ALA A 321 -17.13 -15.74 -13.71
N ILE A 322 -17.74 -16.83 -14.22
CA ILE A 322 -18.59 -17.72 -13.42
C ILE A 322 -17.75 -18.60 -12.48
N GLN A 323 -16.59 -19.06 -12.94
CA GLN A 323 -15.64 -19.84 -12.13
C GLN A 323 -15.10 -19.07 -10.90
N LEU A 324 -15.28 -17.75 -10.83
CA LEU A 324 -14.98 -16.99 -9.62
C LEU A 324 -15.75 -17.49 -8.39
N ALA A 325 -16.96 -18.07 -8.56
CA ALA A 325 -17.68 -18.71 -7.47
C ALA A 325 -16.89 -19.88 -6.87
N GLU A 326 -16.25 -20.70 -7.71
CA GLU A 326 -15.44 -21.83 -7.28
C GLU A 326 -14.22 -21.33 -6.49
N ILE A 327 -13.56 -20.28 -6.98
CA ILE A 327 -12.39 -19.68 -6.30
C ILE A 327 -12.79 -19.12 -4.92
N VAL A 328 -13.96 -18.50 -4.80
CA VAL A 328 -14.42 -17.91 -3.53
C VAL A 328 -14.80 -18.99 -2.51
N VAL A 329 -15.42 -20.08 -2.96
CA VAL A 329 -15.88 -21.18 -2.09
C VAL A 329 -14.76 -22.19 -1.79
N ASP A 330 -13.60 -22.06 -2.42
CA ASP A 330 -12.43 -22.92 -2.20
C ASP A 330 -12.05 -23.05 -0.72
N GLU A 331 -11.94 -24.31 -0.26
CA GLU A 331 -11.64 -24.65 1.14
C GLU A 331 -10.17 -24.49 1.51
N GLN A 332 -9.26 -24.38 0.53
CA GLN A 332 -7.84 -24.16 0.83
C GLN A 332 -7.60 -22.74 1.30
N ARG A 333 -8.29 -21.77 0.69
CA ARG A 333 -8.09 -20.33 0.93
C ARG A 333 -9.17 -19.68 1.78
N LEU A 334 -10.32 -20.34 1.92
CA LEU A 334 -11.43 -19.91 2.78
C LEU A 334 -11.89 -18.47 2.50
N ILE A 335 -11.81 -18.02 1.24
CA ILE A 335 -12.13 -16.65 0.83
C ILE A 335 -13.57 -16.29 1.21
N TYR A 336 -14.50 -17.23 1.12
CA TYR A 336 -15.89 -17.03 1.53
C TYR A 336 -16.06 -16.53 2.97
N LYS A 337 -15.11 -16.79 3.88
CA LYS A 337 -15.19 -16.34 5.29
C LYS A 337 -15.01 -14.84 5.46
N VAL A 338 -14.35 -14.16 4.51
CA VAL A 338 -14.14 -12.71 4.60
C VAL A 338 -15.31 -11.90 4.05
N TYR A 339 -16.30 -12.57 3.44
CA TYR A 339 -17.48 -11.93 2.85
C TYR A 339 -18.59 -11.71 3.88
N THR A 340 -19.19 -10.52 3.83
CA THR A 340 -20.51 -10.29 4.42
C THR A 340 -21.60 -10.88 3.52
N LYS A 341 -22.79 -11.14 4.09
CA LYS A 341 -23.96 -11.63 3.31
C LYS A 341 -24.32 -10.68 2.16
N GLN A 342 -24.16 -9.38 2.35
CA GLN A 342 -24.43 -8.37 1.33
C GLN A 342 -23.42 -8.48 0.17
N GLN A 343 -22.12 -8.52 0.48
CA GLN A 343 -21.07 -8.67 -0.54
C GLN A 343 -21.20 -9.99 -1.31
N MET A 344 -21.60 -11.07 -0.64
CA MET A 344 -21.85 -12.35 -1.31
C MET A 344 -23.06 -12.26 -2.27
N GLY A 345 -24.13 -11.59 -1.85
CA GLY A 345 -25.29 -11.33 -2.71
C GLY A 345 -24.93 -10.51 -3.95
N GLU A 346 -24.06 -9.50 -3.79
CA GLU A 346 -23.54 -8.70 -4.90
C GLU A 346 -22.74 -9.54 -5.90
N LEU A 347 -21.80 -10.36 -5.40
CA LEU A 347 -21.01 -11.27 -6.24
C LEU A 347 -21.91 -12.23 -7.03
N LEU A 348 -22.88 -12.86 -6.38
CA LEU A 348 -23.81 -13.77 -7.05
C LEU A 348 -24.65 -13.06 -8.11
N SER A 349 -25.06 -11.81 -7.88
CA SER A 349 -25.74 -11.00 -8.89
C SER A 349 -24.83 -10.75 -10.10
N LYS A 350 -23.55 -10.45 -9.89
CA LYS A 350 -22.57 -10.28 -10.96
C LYS A 350 -22.32 -11.56 -11.75
N ILE A 351 -22.15 -12.68 -11.07
CA ILE A 351 -22.00 -13.99 -11.73
C ILE A 351 -23.25 -14.33 -12.56
N ARG A 352 -24.45 -14.02 -12.06
CA ARG A 352 -25.70 -14.16 -12.83
C ARG A 352 -25.69 -13.32 -14.11
N GLU A 353 -25.20 -12.08 -14.08
CA GLU A 353 -25.06 -11.24 -15.28
C GLU A 353 -24.17 -11.93 -16.33
N SER A 354 -23.04 -12.51 -15.91
CA SER A 354 -22.15 -13.28 -16.81
C SER A 354 -22.78 -14.57 -17.33
N SER A 355 -23.56 -15.28 -16.51
CA SER A 355 -24.30 -16.47 -16.93
C SER A 355 -25.37 -16.15 -17.98
N LEU A 356 -26.12 -15.05 -17.80
CA LEU A 356 -27.08 -14.56 -18.79
C LEU A 356 -26.39 -14.16 -20.10
N ALA A 357 -25.25 -13.47 -20.02
CA ALA A 357 -24.46 -13.11 -21.20
C ALA A 357 -23.92 -14.34 -21.94
N SER A 358 -23.54 -15.40 -21.22
CA SER A 358 -23.18 -16.69 -21.80
C SER A 358 -24.33 -17.31 -22.60
N LEU A 359 -25.55 -17.31 -22.06
CA LEU A 359 -26.74 -17.84 -22.74
C LEU A 359 -27.04 -17.09 -24.06
N THR A 360 -26.75 -15.79 -24.14
CA THR A 360 -26.91 -15.03 -25.40
C THR A 360 -25.90 -15.41 -26.49
N GLN A 361 -24.86 -16.18 -26.15
CA GLN A 361 -23.85 -16.69 -27.09
C GLN A 361 -24.06 -18.18 -27.43
N ASP A 362 -25.28 -18.70 -27.30
CA ASP A 362 -25.63 -20.11 -27.54
C ASP A 362 -24.76 -21.11 -26.74
N LYS A 363 -24.36 -20.70 -25.54
CA LYS A 363 -23.67 -21.54 -24.54
C LYS A 363 -24.61 -21.85 -23.39
N ASP A 364 -24.25 -22.82 -22.56
CA ASP A 364 -24.97 -23.12 -21.34
C ASP A 364 -24.77 -22.03 -20.25
N PRO A 365 -25.49 -22.10 -19.11
CA PRO A 365 -25.33 -21.14 -18.01
C PRO A 365 -23.94 -21.10 -17.37
N TRP A 366 -23.09 -22.10 -17.63
CA TRP A 366 -21.74 -22.25 -17.09
C TRP A 366 -20.66 -21.86 -18.10
N GLY A 367 -21.02 -21.45 -19.32
CA GLY A 367 -20.08 -21.05 -20.36
C GLY A 367 -19.55 -22.18 -21.23
N HIS A 368 -20.13 -23.38 -21.13
CA HIS A 368 -19.83 -24.52 -21.99
C HIS A 368 -20.64 -24.47 -23.28
N PRO A 369 -20.08 -24.93 -24.42
CA PRO A 369 -20.86 -25.07 -25.65
C PRO A 369 -22.02 -26.06 -25.41
N LEU A 370 -23.21 -25.75 -25.96
CA LEU A 370 -24.35 -26.67 -25.92
C LEU A 370 -23.96 -27.94 -26.68
N GLU A 371 -23.92 -29.07 -25.99
CA GLU A 371 -23.71 -30.38 -26.63
C GLU A 371 -24.85 -30.62 -27.63
N SER A 372 -24.47 -30.96 -28.87
CA SER A 372 -25.37 -31.18 -30.00
C SER A 372 -26.11 -32.50 -29.94
#